data_AF-A0A0S8HCE0-F1
#
_entry.id   AF-A0A0S8HCE0-F1
#
_cell.length_a   1.000
_cell.length_b   1.000
_cell.length_c   1.000
_cell.angle_alpha   90.00
_cell.angle_beta   90.00
_cell.angle_gamma   90.00
#
_symmetry.space_group_name_H-M   'P 1'
#
loop_
_entity.id
_entity.type
_entity.pdbx_description
1 polymer ?
#
loop_
_entity_poly.entity_id
_entity_poly.type
_entity_poly.pdbx_seq_one_letter_code
_entity_poly.pdbx_strand_id
1 'polypeptide(L)'
;MVYVLDGGSGTGGLFDLGAAVVRHSVRGLEARDRFNVIFVSEEGIEQMGEAWAAGGQPGDRKIKAFLAGKATVGASDLAGAVAQAIAASPRTVVVLAGKAPHEPAALARKAKEAGVRVCGVSLGAYADVDEAMKRLAEPTDGWLRSLTKDQLLGWLEEAPPLP
;
A
#
# COMPACT_ATOMS: atom_id res chain seq x y z
N MET A 1 -10.27 4.57 1.40
CA MET A 1 -8.82 4.61 1.09
C MET A 1 -8.44 3.42 0.24
N VAL A 2 -7.40 3.51 -0.58
CA VAL A 2 -6.88 2.36 -1.33
C VAL A 2 -5.47 2.05 -0.82
N TYR A 3 -5.21 0.79 -0.49
CA TYR A 3 -3.85 0.31 -0.24
C TYR A 3 -3.30 -0.29 -1.54
N VAL A 4 -2.08 0.05 -1.90
CA VAL A 4 -1.32 -0.57 -3.00
C VAL A 4 -0.17 -1.35 -2.37
N LEU A 5 -0.12 -2.65 -2.61
CA LEU A 5 0.87 -3.57 -2.05
C LEU A 5 1.74 -4.15 -3.16
N ASP A 6 3.04 -3.85 -3.10
CA ASP A 6 4.04 -4.35 -4.04
C ASP A 6 4.39 -5.82 -3.76
N GLY A 7 4.10 -6.68 -4.72
CA GLY A 7 4.48 -8.09 -4.79
C GLY A 7 5.68 -8.36 -5.69
N GLY A 8 6.40 -7.34 -6.15
CA GLY A 8 7.63 -7.56 -6.91
C GLY A 8 8.73 -8.17 -6.05
N SER A 9 9.73 -8.80 -6.68
CA SER A 9 10.86 -9.42 -5.97
C SER A 9 11.63 -8.48 -5.03
N GLY A 10 11.56 -7.16 -5.29
CA GLY A 10 12.14 -6.11 -4.44
C GLY A 10 11.51 -6.01 -3.04
N THR A 11 10.29 -6.51 -2.83
CA THR A 11 9.74 -6.64 -1.47
C THR A 11 10.23 -7.87 -0.74
N GLY A 12 10.77 -8.88 -1.42
CA GLY A 12 11.38 -10.07 -0.82
C GLY A 12 10.54 -10.65 0.33
N GLY A 13 11.19 -10.92 1.47
CA GLY A 13 10.55 -11.38 2.71
C GLY A 13 9.84 -10.30 3.53
N LEU A 14 9.68 -9.08 3.01
CA LEU A 14 8.96 -7.97 3.66
C LEU A 14 7.49 -7.88 3.22
N PHE A 15 7.08 -8.62 2.19
CA PHE A 15 5.68 -8.63 1.74
C PHE A 15 4.71 -9.01 2.85
N ASP A 16 5.00 -10.09 3.58
CA ASP A 16 4.15 -10.53 4.70
C ASP A 16 4.03 -9.48 5.79
N LEU A 17 5.11 -8.71 6.04
CA LEU A 17 5.10 -7.58 6.96
C LEU A 17 4.26 -6.42 6.41
N GLY A 18 4.39 -6.07 5.14
CA GLY A 18 3.54 -5.08 4.47
C GLY A 18 2.06 -5.47 4.52
N ALA A 19 1.75 -6.72 4.23
CA ALA A 19 0.40 -7.28 4.35
C ALA A 19 -0.12 -7.19 5.80
N ALA A 20 0.72 -7.50 6.79
CA ALA A 20 0.37 -7.36 8.20
C ALA A 20 0.09 -5.90 8.59
N VAL A 21 0.87 -4.94 8.09
CA VAL A 21 0.63 -3.50 8.29
C VAL A 21 -0.72 -3.08 7.73
N VAL A 22 -1.05 -3.48 6.49
CA VAL A 22 -2.36 -3.18 5.88
C VAL A 22 -3.49 -3.78 6.70
N ARG A 23 -3.35 -5.04 7.12
CA ARG A 23 -4.36 -5.73 7.94
C ARG A 23 -4.55 -5.06 9.29
N HIS A 24 -3.47 -4.66 9.97
CA HIS A 24 -3.53 -3.94 11.24
C HIS A 24 -4.21 -2.57 11.06
N SER A 25 -3.82 -1.82 10.01
CA SER A 25 -4.43 -0.54 9.68
C SER A 25 -5.94 -0.66 9.45
N VAL A 26 -6.37 -1.65 8.66
CA VAL A 26 -7.80 -1.89 8.38
C VAL A 26 -8.59 -2.31 9.62
N ARG A 27 -8.01 -3.10 10.53
CA ARG A 27 -8.69 -3.43 11.79
C ARG A 27 -8.92 -2.21 12.67
N GLY A 28 -8.04 -1.22 12.62
CA GLY A 28 -8.19 0.06 13.33
C GLY A 28 -9.20 1.02 12.71
N LEU A 29 -9.70 0.74 11.50
CA LEU A 29 -10.74 1.54 10.86
C LEU A 29 -12.12 1.25 11.46
N GLU A 30 -12.98 2.27 11.49
CA GLU A 30 -14.36 2.10 11.91
C GLU A 30 -15.17 1.34 10.84
N ALA A 31 -16.27 0.70 11.23
CA ALA A 31 -17.10 -0.07 10.29
C ALA A 31 -17.70 0.78 9.14
N ARG A 32 -17.83 2.09 9.35
CA ARG A 32 -18.28 3.04 8.31
C ARG A 32 -17.20 3.39 7.30
N ASP A 33 -15.93 3.22 7.67
CA ASP A 33 -14.82 3.51 6.78
C ASP A 33 -14.75 2.47 5.68
N ARG A 34 -14.45 2.96 4.48
CA ARG A 34 -14.42 2.16 3.26
C ARG A 34 -13.00 2.07 2.71
N PHE A 35 -12.58 0.88 2.35
CA PHE A 35 -11.26 0.65 1.76
C PHE A 35 -11.27 -0.35 0.61
N ASN A 36 -10.18 -0.36 -0.15
CA ASN A 36 -9.86 -1.41 -1.11
C ASN A 36 -8.35 -1.70 -1.07
N VAL A 37 -7.94 -2.86 -1.60
CA VAL A 37 -6.54 -3.26 -1.71
C VAL A 37 -6.26 -3.63 -3.15
N ILE A 38 -5.18 -3.08 -3.68
CA ILE A 38 -4.57 -3.44 -4.95
C ILE A 38 -3.26 -4.14 -4.65
N PHE A 39 -3.09 -5.34 -5.19
CA PHE A 39 -1.85 -6.10 -5.20
C PHE A 39 -1.24 -6.01 -6.59
N VAL A 40 0.08 -5.83 -6.67
CA VAL A 40 0.77 -5.73 -7.96
C VAL A 40 1.98 -6.66 -8.00
N SER A 41 2.03 -7.53 -9.00
CA SER A 41 3.10 -8.52 -9.18
C SER A 41 3.42 -8.69 -10.67
N GLU A 42 4.22 -9.69 -11.00
CA GLU A 42 4.54 -10.04 -12.39
C GLU A 42 3.32 -10.53 -13.14
N GLU A 43 2.38 -11.17 -12.44
CA GLU A 43 1.12 -11.67 -13.02
C GLU A 43 0.13 -10.54 -13.34
N GLY A 44 0.39 -9.33 -12.84
CA GLY A 44 -0.37 -8.13 -13.14
C GLY A 44 -0.85 -7.37 -11.90
N ILE A 45 -1.85 -6.53 -12.12
CA ILE A 45 -2.49 -5.70 -11.09
C ILE A 45 -3.84 -6.32 -10.74
N GLU A 46 -3.99 -6.71 -9.48
CA GLU A 46 -5.19 -7.35 -8.96
C GLU A 46 -5.81 -6.50 -7.86
N GLN A 47 -7.13 -6.48 -7.80
CA GLN A 47 -7.88 -5.74 -6.80
C GLN A 47 -8.72 -6.71 -5.97
N MET A 48 -8.81 -6.46 -4.65
CA MET A 48 -9.56 -7.33 -3.71
C MET A 48 -11.04 -7.51 -4.09
N GLY A 49 -11.60 -6.56 -4.82
CA GLY A 49 -12.92 -6.65 -5.44
C GLY A 49 -13.39 -5.30 -5.98
N GLU A 50 -14.48 -5.32 -6.74
CA GLU A 50 -15.07 -4.12 -7.36
C GLU A 50 -15.72 -3.18 -6.32
N ALA A 51 -16.27 -3.74 -5.23
CA ALA A 51 -16.91 -2.98 -4.17
C ALA A 51 -15.95 -2.64 -3.02
N TRP A 52 -16.08 -1.43 -2.49
CA TRP A 52 -15.35 -1.00 -1.28
C TRP A 52 -15.73 -1.85 -0.07
N ALA A 53 -14.73 -2.40 0.62
CA ALA A 53 -14.91 -3.15 1.86
C ALA A 53 -15.09 -2.23 3.06
N ALA A 54 -15.81 -2.69 4.08
CA ALA A 54 -15.91 -2.04 5.39
C ALA A 54 -14.65 -2.31 6.23
N GLY A 55 -14.21 -1.33 7.00
CA GLY A 55 -13.14 -1.45 8.00
C GLY A 55 -13.43 -2.47 9.12
N GLY A 56 -12.46 -2.62 10.03
CA GLY A 56 -12.54 -3.52 11.17
C GLY A 56 -12.27 -4.98 10.83
N GLN A 57 -12.70 -5.88 11.73
CA GLN A 57 -12.43 -7.32 11.62
C GLN A 57 -12.98 -7.97 10.32
N PRO A 58 -14.16 -7.61 9.79
CA PRO A 58 -14.63 -8.13 8.50
C PRO A 58 -13.73 -7.73 7.32
N GLY A 59 -13.20 -6.50 7.33
CA GLY A 59 -12.26 -6.01 6.34
C GLY A 59 -10.95 -6.80 6.34
N ASP A 60 -10.38 -7.05 7.52
CA ASP A 60 -9.19 -7.88 7.67
C ASP A 60 -9.39 -9.31 7.15
N ARG A 61 -10.53 -9.95 7.43
CA ARG A 61 -10.81 -11.29 6.89
C ARG A 61 -10.81 -11.30 5.37
N LYS A 62 -11.35 -10.25 4.73
CA LYS A 62 -11.31 -10.10 3.27
C LYS A 62 -9.89 -9.93 2.74
N ILE A 63 -9.07 -9.09 3.39
CA ILE A 63 -7.67 -8.93 3.00
C ILE A 63 -6.92 -10.25 3.15
N LYS A 64 -7.09 -10.96 4.27
CA LYS A 64 -6.45 -12.26 4.50
C LYS A 64 -6.82 -13.27 3.42
N ALA A 65 -8.09 -13.31 3.01
CA ALA A 65 -8.55 -14.19 1.93
C ALA A 65 -7.98 -13.78 0.56
N PHE A 66 -7.94 -12.49 0.26
CA PHE A 66 -7.43 -11.97 -1.01
C PHE A 66 -5.92 -12.18 -1.19
N LEU A 67 -5.14 -11.99 -0.11
CA LEU A 67 -3.70 -12.15 -0.13
C LEU A 67 -3.26 -13.61 0.07
N ALA A 68 -4.19 -14.54 0.35
CA ALA A 68 -3.86 -15.94 0.54
C ALA A 68 -3.29 -16.55 -0.75
N GLY A 69 -2.06 -17.08 -0.66
CA GLY A 69 -1.39 -17.73 -1.78
C GLY A 69 -0.78 -16.76 -2.80
N LYS A 70 -0.79 -15.44 -2.55
CA LYS A 70 -0.05 -14.47 -3.38
C LYS A 70 1.45 -14.67 -3.19
N ALA A 71 2.18 -14.75 -4.31
CA ALA A 71 3.62 -14.93 -4.33
C ALA A 71 4.33 -13.63 -4.72
N THR A 72 5.50 -13.38 -4.13
CA THR A 72 6.34 -12.23 -4.46
C THR A 72 7.42 -12.62 -5.45
N VAL A 73 7.10 -12.53 -6.74
CA VAL A 73 8.00 -12.94 -7.82
C VAL A 73 8.03 -11.89 -8.92
N GLY A 74 9.22 -11.77 -9.52
CA GLY A 74 9.43 -11.00 -10.75
C GLY A 74 9.27 -9.49 -10.61
N ALA A 75 9.01 -8.87 -11.76
CA ALA A 75 8.74 -7.43 -11.86
C ALA A 75 7.30 -7.12 -11.38
N SER A 76 6.97 -5.85 -11.21
CA SER A 76 5.61 -5.44 -10.84
C SER A 76 5.33 -4.04 -11.41
N ASP A 77 4.16 -3.78 -11.97
CA ASP A 77 3.82 -2.43 -12.48
C ASP A 77 3.28 -1.53 -11.37
N LEU A 78 4.16 -1.14 -10.45
CA LEU A 78 3.78 -0.32 -9.31
C LEU A 78 3.19 1.04 -9.75
N ALA A 79 3.70 1.63 -10.83
CA ALA A 79 3.21 2.90 -11.35
C ALA A 79 1.78 2.76 -11.88
N GLY A 80 1.48 1.70 -12.64
CA GLY A 80 0.14 1.36 -13.09
C GLY A 80 -0.83 1.12 -11.93
N ALA A 81 -0.40 0.38 -10.91
CA ALA A 81 -1.24 0.11 -9.73
C ALA A 81 -1.57 1.40 -8.95
N VAL A 82 -0.60 2.29 -8.78
CA VAL A 82 -0.83 3.60 -8.16
C VAL A 82 -1.75 4.47 -9.03
N ALA A 83 -1.57 4.47 -10.34
CA ALA A 83 -2.46 5.19 -11.25
C ALA A 83 -3.91 4.67 -11.18
N GLN A 84 -4.11 3.36 -11.12
CA GLN A 84 -5.42 2.73 -10.93
C GLN A 84 -6.02 3.11 -9.56
N ALA A 85 -5.21 3.12 -8.50
CA ALA A 85 -5.65 3.54 -7.17
C ALA A 85 -6.12 5.00 -7.16
N ILE A 86 -5.40 5.90 -7.83
CA ILE A 86 -5.76 7.32 -7.97
C ILE A 86 -7.05 7.47 -8.78
N ALA A 87 -7.20 6.73 -9.88
CA ALA A 87 -8.38 6.79 -10.75
C ALA A 87 -9.67 6.35 -10.05
N ALA A 88 -9.57 5.53 -9.00
CA ALA A 88 -10.71 5.20 -8.13
C ALA A 88 -11.14 6.36 -7.21
N SER A 89 -10.43 7.50 -7.26
CA SER A 89 -10.68 8.73 -6.50
C SER A 89 -10.92 8.55 -4.99
N PRO A 90 -10.09 7.76 -4.27
CA PRO A 90 -10.18 7.71 -2.81
C PRO A 90 -9.73 9.02 -2.18
N ARG A 91 -10.13 9.27 -0.93
CA ARG A 91 -9.50 10.36 -0.13
C ARG A 91 -7.99 10.15 0.07
N THR A 92 -7.54 8.90 0.12
CA THR A 92 -6.14 8.56 0.38
C THR A 92 -5.76 7.26 -0.30
N VAL A 93 -4.57 7.24 -0.91
CA VAL A 93 -3.85 6.05 -1.38
C VAL A 93 -2.66 5.82 -0.45
N VAL A 94 -2.48 4.59 0.03
CA VAL A 94 -1.32 4.18 0.83
C VAL A 94 -0.53 3.16 0.02
N VAL A 95 0.71 3.48 -0.32
CA VAL A 95 1.58 2.64 -1.15
C VAL A 95 2.64 2.00 -0.27
N LEU A 96 2.68 0.67 -0.24
CA LEU A 96 3.69 -0.13 0.46
C LEU A 96 4.56 -0.82 -0.57
N ALA A 97 5.83 -0.40 -0.68
CA ALA A 97 6.70 -0.81 -1.77
C ALA A 97 8.15 -1.06 -1.34
N GLY A 98 8.77 -2.06 -1.96
CA GLY A 98 10.21 -2.35 -1.85
C GLY A 98 11.00 -1.81 -3.04
N LYS A 99 10.33 -1.08 -3.94
CA LYS A 99 10.94 -0.51 -5.14
C LYS A 99 10.29 0.83 -5.51
N ALA A 100 11.01 1.63 -6.29
CA ALA A 100 10.54 2.93 -6.73
C ALA A 100 9.41 2.79 -7.78
N PRO A 101 8.30 3.53 -7.67
CA PRO A 101 7.38 3.68 -8.79
C PRO A 101 8.06 4.48 -9.90
N HIS A 102 7.84 4.09 -11.15
CA HIS A 102 8.26 4.89 -12.30
C HIS A 102 7.44 6.19 -12.38
N GLU A 103 8.08 7.27 -12.84
CA GLU A 103 7.47 8.60 -13.04
C GLU A 103 6.69 9.16 -11.83
N PRO A 104 7.28 9.21 -10.62
CA PRO A 104 6.56 9.61 -9.40
C PRO A 104 5.96 11.03 -9.48
N ALA A 105 6.60 11.96 -10.20
CA ALA A 105 6.09 13.31 -10.39
C ALA A 105 4.81 13.36 -11.25
N ALA A 106 4.69 12.49 -12.26
CA ALA A 106 3.48 12.42 -13.08
C ALA A 106 2.30 11.84 -12.27
N LEU A 107 2.56 10.82 -11.46
CA LEU A 107 1.59 10.25 -10.53
C LEU A 107 1.15 11.28 -9.46
N ALA A 108 2.09 12.04 -8.90
CA ALA A 108 1.78 13.11 -7.95
C ALA A 108 0.86 14.17 -8.56
N ARG A 109 1.11 14.56 -9.82
CA ARG A 109 0.25 15.51 -10.55
C ARG A 109 -1.16 14.95 -10.71
N LYS A 110 -1.30 13.71 -11.17
CA LYS A 110 -2.60 13.03 -11.30
C LYS A 110 -3.34 12.95 -9.96
N ALA A 111 -2.64 12.59 -8.88
CA ALA A 111 -3.23 12.52 -7.55
C ALA A 111 -3.72 13.89 -7.07
N LYS A 112 -2.91 14.94 -7.27
CA LYS A 112 -3.29 16.32 -6.93
C LYS A 112 -4.50 16.81 -7.72
N GLU A 113 -4.52 16.56 -9.04
CA GLU A 113 -5.66 16.88 -9.92
C GLU A 113 -6.95 16.16 -9.46
N ALA A 114 -6.82 14.92 -8.98
CA ALA A 114 -7.94 14.13 -8.45
C ALA A 114 -8.29 14.43 -6.98
N GLY A 115 -7.56 15.31 -6.29
CA GLY A 115 -7.75 15.59 -4.87
C GLY A 115 -7.42 14.42 -3.93
N VAL A 116 -6.55 13.51 -4.38
CA VAL A 116 -6.15 12.28 -3.68
C VAL A 116 -4.84 12.53 -2.92
N ARG A 117 -4.84 12.27 -1.61
CA ARG A 117 -3.59 12.23 -0.81
C ARG A 117 -2.87 10.91 -1.02
N VAL A 118 -1.56 10.93 -1.26
CA VAL A 118 -0.74 9.72 -1.41
C VAL A 118 0.25 9.60 -0.26
N CYS A 119 0.17 8.52 0.51
CA CYS A 119 1.09 8.20 1.59
C CYS A 119 1.95 6.98 1.20
N GLY A 120 3.22 6.99 1.59
CA GLY A 120 4.17 5.93 1.26
C GLY A 120 4.74 5.24 2.49
N VAL A 121 4.89 3.92 2.39
CA VAL A 121 5.69 3.09 3.30
C VAL A 121 6.74 2.37 2.43
N SER A 122 7.99 2.78 2.58
CA SER A 122 9.13 2.11 1.95
C SER A 122 9.54 0.91 2.81
N LEU A 123 9.45 -0.28 2.22
CA LEU A 123 9.76 -1.56 2.86
C LEU A 123 11.24 -1.88 2.64
N GLY A 124 12.05 -1.78 3.69
CA GLY A 124 13.48 -2.08 3.63
C GLY A 124 14.40 -0.85 3.66
N ALA A 125 13.83 0.36 3.61
CA ALA A 125 14.53 1.64 3.69
C ALA A 125 15.58 1.87 2.59
N TYR A 126 15.17 1.66 1.34
CA TYR A 126 16.02 1.88 0.16
C TYR A 126 15.99 3.34 -0.28
N ALA A 127 17.16 3.97 -0.46
CA ALA A 127 17.27 5.41 -0.70
C ALA A 127 16.60 5.89 -2.00
N ASP A 128 16.71 5.10 -3.07
CA ASP A 128 16.09 5.37 -4.37
C ASP A 128 14.55 5.25 -4.30
N VAL A 129 14.06 4.26 -3.54
CA VAL A 129 12.63 4.09 -3.25
C VAL A 129 12.10 5.26 -2.45
N ASP A 130 12.83 5.67 -1.41
CA ASP A 130 12.45 6.79 -0.55
C ASP A 130 12.38 8.11 -1.33
N GLU A 131 13.36 8.36 -2.20
CA GLU A 131 13.37 9.55 -3.05
C GLU A 131 12.18 9.57 -4.01
N ALA A 132 11.91 8.47 -4.70
CA ALA A 132 10.77 8.36 -5.60
C ALA A 132 9.44 8.52 -4.86
N MET A 133 9.29 7.87 -3.70
CA MET A 133 8.08 7.93 -2.89
C MET A 133 7.86 9.31 -2.26
N LYS A 134 8.91 10.05 -1.89
CA LYS A 134 8.79 11.46 -1.49
C LYS A 134 8.26 12.34 -2.61
N ARG A 135 8.84 12.20 -3.81
CA ARG A 135 8.40 12.94 -5.01
C ARG A 135 6.94 12.65 -5.36
N LEU A 136 6.44 11.46 -5.03
CA LEU A 136 5.04 11.08 -5.16
C LEU A 136 4.15 11.68 -4.05
N ALA A 137 4.56 11.57 -2.78
CA ALA A 137 3.73 11.86 -1.62
C ALA A 137 3.64 13.36 -1.27
N GLU A 138 4.77 14.06 -1.23
CA GLU A 138 4.85 15.45 -0.74
C GLU A 138 3.92 16.42 -1.51
N PRO A 139 3.81 16.37 -2.86
CA PRO A 139 2.94 17.29 -3.59
C PRO A 139 1.43 17.08 -3.35
N THR A 140 1.05 16.00 -2.66
CA THR A 140 -0.34 15.58 -2.39
C THR A 140 -0.74 15.77 -0.92
N ASP A 141 0.05 16.54 -0.16
CA ASP A 141 -0.04 16.67 1.31
C ASP A 141 0.03 15.31 2.03
N GLY A 142 0.76 14.38 1.43
CA GLY A 142 1.00 13.04 1.93
C GLY A 142 2.25 12.96 2.81
N TRP A 143 2.62 11.74 3.18
CA TRP A 143 3.83 11.47 3.96
C TRP A 143 4.55 10.23 3.46
N LEU A 144 5.84 10.13 3.77
CA LEU A 144 6.63 8.91 3.63
C LEU A 144 7.10 8.42 5.00
N ARG A 145 6.99 7.12 5.22
CA ARG A 145 7.72 6.38 6.26
C ARG A 145 8.66 5.39 5.61
N SER A 146 9.92 5.42 6.02
CA SER A 146 10.93 4.47 5.59
C SER A 146 11.19 3.53 6.77
N LEU A 147 10.89 2.24 6.60
CA LEU A 147 10.91 1.28 7.69
C LEU A 147 11.75 0.06 7.31
N THR A 148 12.71 -0.28 8.18
CA THR A 148 13.44 -1.54 8.11
C THR A 148 12.56 -2.71 8.56
N LYS A 149 13.01 -3.94 8.32
CA LYS A 149 12.35 -5.15 8.82
C LYS A 149 12.12 -5.09 10.33
N ASP A 150 13.15 -4.73 11.09
CA ASP A 150 13.10 -4.73 12.55
C ASP A 150 12.15 -3.64 13.09
N GLN A 151 12.09 -2.49 12.41
CA GLN A 151 11.13 -1.44 12.76
C GLN A 151 9.69 -1.86 12.46
N LEU A 152 9.44 -2.59 11.36
CA LEU A 152 8.12 -3.14 11.05
C LEU A 152 7.71 -4.18 12.09
N LEU A 153 8.63 -5.07 12.48
CA LEU A 153 8.38 -6.07 13.52
C LEU A 153 8.09 -5.43 14.87
N GLY A 154 8.96 -4.51 15.33
CA GLY A 154 8.75 -3.79 16.58
C GLY A 154 7.43 -3.03 16.59
N TRP A 155 7.05 -2.39 15.48
CA TRP A 155 5.75 -1.74 15.36
C TRP A 155 4.58 -2.72 15.48
N LEU A 156 4.65 -3.88 14.83
CA LEU A 156 3.61 -4.91 14.92
C LEU A 156 3.50 -5.53 16.32
N GLU A 157 4.60 -5.62 17.05
CA GLU A 157 4.65 -6.12 18.44
C GLU A 157 4.07 -5.11 19.45
N GLU A 158 4.36 -3.82 19.27
CA GLU A 158 3.86 -2.73 20.11
C GLU A 158 2.41 -2.34 19.79
N ALA A 159 1.93 -2.72 18.60
CA ALA A 159 0.58 -2.38 18.17
C ALA A 159 -0.45 -2.99 19.14
N PRO A 160 -1.49 -2.23 19.56
CA PRO A 160 -2.47 -2.73 20.51
C PRO A 160 -3.03 -4.09 20.08
N PRO A 161 -3.19 -5.05 21.02
CA PRO A 161 -3.78 -6.33 20.69
C PRO A 161 -5.16 -6.08 20.09
N LEU A 162 -5.34 -6.64 18.90
CA LEU A 162 -6.53 -6.43 18.10
C LEU A 162 -7.72 -7.11 18.82
N PRO A 163 -8.88 -6.45 18.95
CA PRO A 163 -10.05 -7.03 19.62
C PRO A 163 -10.61 -8.27 18.90
#